data_AF-A0A1V9ZAE8-F1
#
_entry.id   AF-A0A1V9ZAE8-F1
#
_cell.length_a   1.000
_cell.length_b   1.000
_cell.length_c   1.000
_cell.angle_alpha   90.00
_cell.angle_beta   90.00
_cell.angle_gamma   90.00
#
_symmetry.space_group_name_H-M   'P 1'
#
loop_
_entity.id
_entity.type
_entity.pdbx_description
1 polymer ?
#
loop_
_entity_poly.entity_id
_entity_poly.type
_entity_poly.pdbx_seq_one_letter_code
_entity_poly.pdbx_strand_id
1 'polypeptide(L)'
;MGDVEDSAVADFLQILEEHRKNCEKQGKYVEAEIAKNRLEELKVHEENRRKEAMRSRQIAERLGVEEAHMLEFQQFNVVWDKKMEEYEQNIEELVLNMRDRHKSELLEFQQKLLEKQTKPKFSKELLNLRKIEEHLARQKDYAEAHKMKLKADALEAWEMEKWRNSKQQEMFQREVKFKQRQRQELDALQKRIQSGREEQKKQRQLDLERLLQRYQNVKAELQQQQNLERIPNLKGKMALKSNWKRNLAIFNGIVVGIPGVTAAYFVHNLRQDVEFREHFQDKYPDLLDTIHEYVSIYPPPETRTDIGDADPDVNSASAIKTPLKAVVRMQSGKTVSFEVSPDVHMDAVHKQALAGHSNDRVAAVDFVDVEEPVSTGSIAVQNVAPVAPKLGPGESIPQSTWPTNYTPRSARGSVQTSAVQAELKSLRLKEQALQLEKRQGFREIDAIDADIAAIEAQKKMLKQQLPRKKWLLF
;
A
#
# COMPACT_ATOMS: atom_id res chain seq x y z
N MET A 1 -41.70 6.01 -39.62
CA MET A 1 -42.16 7.42 -39.71
C MET A 1 -41.05 8.34 -40.17
N GLY A 2 -39.81 8.23 -39.66
CA GLY A 2 -38.68 9.06 -40.10
C GLY A 2 -38.32 8.98 -41.59
N ASP A 3 -38.38 7.80 -42.23
CA ASP A 3 -38.03 7.67 -43.66
C ASP A 3 -38.98 8.40 -44.62
N VAL A 4 -40.26 8.53 -44.24
CA VAL A 4 -41.27 9.22 -45.06
C VAL A 4 -41.07 10.73 -45.00
N GLU A 5 -40.71 11.24 -43.83
CA GLU A 5 -40.37 12.66 -43.63
C GLU A 5 -39.02 13.02 -44.26
N ASP A 6 -38.05 12.11 -44.24
CA ASP A 6 -36.76 12.25 -44.93
C ASP A 6 -36.96 12.33 -46.46
N SER A 7 -37.85 11.50 -47.02
CA SER A 7 -38.20 11.54 -48.45
C SER A 7 -38.90 12.85 -48.83
N ALA A 8 -39.89 13.28 -48.05
CA ALA A 8 -40.63 14.51 -48.33
C ALA A 8 -39.74 15.78 -48.24
N VAL A 9 -38.78 15.79 -47.30
CA VAL A 9 -37.80 16.88 -47.19
C VAL A 9 -36.82 16.88 -48.37
N ALA A 10 -36.40 15.70 -48.85
CA ALA A 10 -35.55 15.59 -50.04
C ALA A 10 -36.26 16.08 -51.30
N ASP A 11 -37.53 15.73 -51.49
CA ASP A 11 -38.35 16.19 -52.61
C ASP A 11 -38.54 17.72 -52.58
N PHE A 12 -38.75 18.28 -51.39
CA PHE A 12 -38.88 19.73 -51.21
C PHE A 12 -37.57 20.49 -51.50
N LEU A 13 -36.42 19.92 -51.11
CA LEU A 13 -35.10 20.47 -51.44
C LEU A 13 -34.87 20.47 -52.96
N GLN A 14 -35.29 19.41 -53.67
CA GLN A 14 -35.19 19.32 -55.13
C GLN A 14 -36.06 20.36 -55.83
N ILE A 15 -37.30 20.55 -55.37
CA ILE A 15 -38.23 21.57 -55.89
C ILE A 15 -37.67 22.98 -55.69
N LEU A 16 -37.12 23.29 -54.51
CA LEU A 16 -36.50 24.59 -54.24
C LEU A 16 -35.24 24.84 -55.09
N GLU A 17 -34.46 23.78 -55.36
CA GLU A 17 -33.29 23.88 -56.22
C GLU A 17 -33.65 24.12 -57.70
N GLU A 18 -34.76 23.54 -58.16
CA GLU A 18 -35.32 23.80 -59.48
C GLU A 18 -35.92 25.20 -59.59
N HIS A 19 -36.61 25.67 -58.55
CA HIS A 19 -37.12 27.04 -58.46
C HIS A 19 -35.98 28.07 -58.52
N ARG A 20 -34.88 27.84 -57.78
CA ARG A 20 -33.67 28.68 -57.87
C ARG A 20 -33.13 28.74 -59.29
N LYS A 21 -32.95 27.59 -59.95
CA LYS A 21 -32.45 27.52 -61.35
C LYS A 21 -33.39 28.24 -62.33
N ASN A 22 -34.69 28.20 -62.08
CA ASN A 22 -35.68 28.89 -62.92
C ASN A 22 -35.65 30.42 -62.69
N CYS A 23 -35.48 30.90 -61.45
CA CYS A 23 -35.29 32.32 -61.15
C CYS A 23 -33.97 32.87 -61.72
N GLU A 24 -32.89 32.07 -61.70
CA GLU A 24 -31.59 32.41 -62.32
C GLU A 24 -31.72 32.58 -63.85
N LYS A 25 -32.46 31.67 -64.52
CA LYS A 25 -32.73 31.76 -65.97
C LYS A 25 -33.59 32.97 -66.35
N GLN A 26 -34.48 33.40 -65.46
CA GLN A 26 -35.38 34.54 -65.68
C GLN A 26 -34.76 35.90 -65.29
N GLY A 27 -33.51 35.93 -64.79
CA GLY A 27 -32.84 37.16 -64.37
C GLY A 27 -33.34 37.75 -63.04
N LYS A 28 -34.15 37.01 -62.28
CA LYS A 28 -34.71 37.43 -60.99
C LYS A 28 -33.78 37.03 -59.84
N TYR A 29 -32.66 37.75 -59.72
CA TYR A 29 -31.60 37.39 -58.77
C TYR A 29 -32.00 37.48 -57.29
N VAL A 30 -32.88 38.42 -56.92
CA VAL A 30 -33.34 38.58 -55.53
C VAL A 30 -34.17 37.36 -55.08
N GLU A 31 -35.04 36.84 -55.94
CA GLU A 31 -35.83 35.63 -55.66
C GLU A 31 -34.94 34.38 -55.61
N ALA A 32 -33.90 34.32 -56.47
CA ALA A 32 -32.91 33.24 -56.44
C ALA A 32 -32.07 33.26 -55.15
N GLU A 33 -31.74 34.44 -54.62
CA GLU A 33 -31.03 34.58 -53.35
C GLU A 33 -31.88 34.16 -52.14
N ILE A 34 -33.17 34.52 -52.12
CA ILE A 34 -34.12 34.06 -51.10
C ILE A 34 -34.28 32.53 -51.15
N ALA A 35 -34.42 31.94 -52.34
CA ALA A 35 -34.50 30.50 -52.52
C ALA A 35 -33.21 29.79 -52.09
N LYS A 36 -32.04 30.38 -52.37
CA LYS A 36 -30.74 29.87 -51.93
C LYS A 36 -30.62 29.87 -50.41
N ASN A 37 -30.94 30.98 -49.74
CA ASN A 37 -30.86 31.08 -48.28
C ASN A 37 -31.79 30.08 -47.61
N ARG A 38 -33.03 29.92 -48.13
CA ARG A 38 -33.97 28.94 -47.60
C ARG A 38 -33.51 27.49 -47.79
N LEU A 39 -32.85 27.20 -48.91
CA LEU A 39 -32.28 25.89 -49.20
C LEU A 39 -31.09 25.60 -48.27
N GLU A 40 -30.25 26.59 -47.97
CA GLU A 40 -29.17 26.47 -46.99
C GLU A 40 -29.70 26.24 -45.57
N GLU A 41 -30.73 26.98 -45.13
CA GLU A 41 -31.40 26.77 -43.85
C GLU A 41 -31.95 25.35 -43.71
N LEU A 42 -32.68 24.85 -44.71
CA LEU A 42 -33.27 23.51 -44.69
C LEU A 42 -32.21 22.41 -44.69
N LYS A 43 -31.11 22.59 -45.46
CA LYS A 43 -29.96 21.68 -45.41
C LYS A 43 -29.32 21.66 -44.03
N VAL A 44 -29.19 22.82 -43.37
CA VAL A 44 -28.65 22.89 -42.00
C VAL A 44 -29.59 22.20 -41.00
N HIS A 45 -30.91 22.41 -41.11
CA HIS A 45 -31.89 21.74 -40.25
C HIS A 45 -31.91 20.21 -40.45
N GLU A 46 -31.85 19.73 -41.69
CA GLU A 46 -31.79 18.30 -42.00
C GLU A 46 -30.47 17.69 -41.49
N GLU A 47 -29.33 18.36 -41.69
CA GLU A 47 -28.06 17.94 -41.12
C GLU A 47 -28.12 17.87 -39.59
N ASN A 48 -28.74 18.84 -38.92
CA ASN A 48 -28.87 18.87 -37.47
C ASN A 48 -29.80 17.75 -36.97
N ARG A 49 -30.94 17.52 -37.62
CA ARG A 49 -31.84 16.39 -37.32
C ARG A 49 -31.12 15.05 -37.45
N ARG A 50 -30.36 14.84 -38.54
CA ARG A 50 -29.57 13.62 -38.74
C ARG A 50 -28.48 13.44 -37.66
N LYS A 51 -27.79 14.53 -37.28
CA LYS A 51 -26.80 14.50 -36.18
C LYS A 51 -27.46 14.18 -34.83
N GLU A 52 -28.64 14.71 -34.56
CA GLU A 52 -29.41 14.44 -33.34
C GLU A 52 -29.92 13.01 -33.28
N ALA A 53 -30.49 12.51 -34.39
CA ALA A 53 -30.91 11.12 -34.51
C ALA A 53 -29.72 10.16 -34.29
N MET A 54 -28.58 10.43 -34.94
CA MET A 54 -27.35 9.66 -34.71
C MET A 54 -26.90 9.72 -33.23
N ARG A 55 -26.85 10.91 -32.61
CA ARG A 55 -26.50 11.05 -31.19
C ARG A 55 -27.44 10.26 -30.28
N SER A 56 -28.74 10.33 -30.52
CA SER A 56 -29.75 9.61 -29.73
C SER A 56 -29.56 8.09 -29.82
N ARG A 57 -29.28 7.57 -31.02
CA ARG A 57 -28.98 6.15 -31.23
C ARG A 57 -27.70 5.73 -30.50
N GLN A 58 -26.63 6.51 -30.62
CA GLN A 58 -25.36 6.25 -29.94
C GLN A 58 -25.51 6.23 -28.41
N ILE A 59 -26.35 7.11 -27.86
CA ILE A 59 -26.66 7.13 -26.43
C ILE A 59 -27.48 5.89 -26.04
N ALA A 60 -28.52 5.53 -26.80
CA ALA A 60 -29.34 4.35 -26.53
C ALA A 60 -28.53 3.04 -26.58
N GLU A 61 -27.65 2.88 -27.57
CA GLU A 61 -26.76 1.71 -27.68
C GLU A 61 -25.81 1.63 -26.47
N ARG A 62 -25.26 2.78 -26.05
CA ARG A 62 -24.37 2.84 -24.88
C ARG A 62 -25.11 2.50 -23.59
N LEU A 63 -26.32 3.04 -23.40
CA LEU A 63 -27.16 2.73 -22.24
C LEU A 63 -27.52 1.25 -22.21
N GLY A 64 -27.88 0.65 -23.35
CA GLY A 64 -28.16 -0.79 -23.44
C GLY A 64 -26.97 -1.68 -23.06
N VAL A 65 -25.75 -1.30 -23.47
CA VAL A 65 -24.53 -2.02 -23.06
C VAL A 65 -24.25 -1.85 -21.56
N GLU A 66 -24.43 -0.65 -21.01
CA GLU A 66 -24.26 -0.38 -19.58
C GLU A 66 -25.29 -1.16 -18.75
N GLU A 67 -26.56 -1.19 -19.16
CA GLU A 67 -27.63 -1.98 -18.53
C GLU A 67 -27.34 -3.48 -18.55
N ALA A 68 -26.92 -4.02 -19.70
CA ALA A 68 -26.55 -5.43 -19.82
C ALA A 68 -25.39 -5.80 -18.88
N HIS A 69 -24.35 -4.97 -18.82
CA HIS A 69 -23.23 -5.19 -17.90
C HIS A 69 -23.64 -5.06 -16.43
N MET A 70 -24.54 -4.14 -16.09
CA MET A 70 -25.06 -4.01 -14.72
C MET A 70 -25.81 -5.27 -14.28
N LEU A 71 -26.62 -5.87 -15.17
CA LEU A 71 -27.30 -7.14 -14.90
C LEU A 71 -26.32 -8.31 -14.78
N GLU A 72 -25.32 -8.41 -15.67
CA GLU A 72 -24.27 -9.42 -15.58
C GLU A 72 -23.48 -9.31 -14.27
N PHE A 73 -23.16 -8.09 -13.83
CA PHE A 73 -22.48 -7.84 -12.57
C PHE A 73 -23.33 -8.23 -11.36
N GLN A 74 -24.63 -7.93 -11.38
CA GLN A 74 -25.56 -8.39 -10.34
C GLN A 74 -25.63 -9.91 -10.30
N GLN A 75 -25.79 -10.55 -11.46
CA GLN A 75 -25.83 -12.02 -11.55
C GLN A 75 -24.52 -12.65 -11.09
N PHE A 76 -23.38 -12.05 -11.45
CA PHE A 76 -22.06 -12.47 -10.98
C PHE A 76 -21.98 -12.45 -9.45
N ASN A 77 -22.44 -11.36 -8.81
CA ASN A 77 -22.45 -11.27 -7.35
C ASN A 77 -23.35 -12.34 -6.73
N VAL A 78 -24.58 -12.51 -7.22
CA VAL A 78 -25.50 -13.53 -6.71
C VAL A 78 -24.92 -14.93 -6.82
N VAL A 79 -24.33 -15.28 -7.97
CA VAL A 79 -23.70 -16.59 -8.18
C VAL A 79 -22.51 -16.80 -7.25
N TRP A 80 -21.67 -15.77 -7.08
CA TRP A 80 -20.52 -15.86 -6.18
C TRP A 80 -20.91 -15.90 -4.71
N ASP A 81 -21.92 -15.14 -4.31
CA ASP A 81 -22.40 -15.14 -2.92
C ASP A 81 -23.00 -16.52 -2.57
N LYS A 82 -23.76 -17.11 -3.49
CA LYS A 82 -24.25 -18.49 -3.35
C LYS A 82 -23.10 -19.51 -3.27
N LYS A 83 -22.10 -19.40 -4.15
CA LYS A 83 -20.93 -20.30 -4.13
C LYS A 83 -20.14 -20.17 -2.82
N MET A 84 -20.01 -18.96 -2.28
CA MET A 84 -19.37 -18.72 -1.00
C MET A 84 -20.19 -19.31 0.16
N GLU A 85 -21.51 -19.16 0.12
CA GLU A 85 -22.41 -19.76 1.11
C GLU A 85 -22.32 -21.29 1.12
N GLU A 86 -22.39 -21.94 -0.05
CA GLU A 86 -22.20 -23.39 -0.18
C GLU A 86 -20.83 -23.83 0.34
N TYR A 87 -19.78 -23.05 0.11
CA TYR A 87 -18.44 -23.34 0.62
C TYR A 87 -18.38 -23.26 2.16
N GLU A 88 -19.00 -22.25 2.77
CA GLU A 88 -19.07 -22.12 4.24
C GLU A 88 -19.91 -23.25 4.86
N GLN A 89 -21.04 -23.63 4.26
CA GLN A 89 -21.83 -24.78 4.71
C GLN A 89 -21.01 -26.09 4.67
N ASN A 90 -20.27 -26.32 3.58
CA ASN A 90 -19.38 -27.48 3.46
C ASN A 90 -18.26 -27.47 4.52
N ILE A 91 -17.73 -26.29 4.88
CA ILE A 91 -16.75 -26.15 5.95
C ILE A 91 -17.37 -26.49 7.30
N GLU A 92 -18.56 -25.98 7.59
CA GLU A 92 -19.27 -26.25 8.84
C GLU A 92 -19.52 -27.75 9.02
N GLU A 93 -19.99 -28.44 7.97
CA GLU A 93 -20.17 -29.89 7.97
C GLU A 93 -18.85 -30.62 8.23
N LEU A 94 -17.77 -30.20 7.57
CA LEU A 94 -16.45 -30.80 7.75
C LEU A 94 -15.93 -30.65 9.19
N VAL A 95 -16.13 -29.47 9.80
CA VAL A 95 -15.74 -29.20 11.19
C VAL A 95 -16.59 -30.01 12.18
N LEU A 96 -17.89 -30.15 11.92
CA LEU A 96 -18.78 -30.99 12.71
C LEU A 96 -18.36 -32.46 12.67
N ASN A 97 -18.16 -33.00 11.47
CA ASN A 97 -17.71 -34.38 11.26
C ASN A 97 -16.36 -34.65 11.95
N MET A 98 -15.42 -33.70 11.88
CA MET A 98 -14.13 -33.83 12.57
C MET A 98 -14.30 -33.82 14.10
N ARG A 99 -15.14 -32.94 14.62
CA ARG A 99 -15.43 -32.86 16.05
C ARG A 99 -16.05 -34.15 16.57
N ASP A 100 -17.01 -34.72 15.84
CA ASP A 100 -17.69 -35.94 16.27
C ASP A 100 -16.77 -37.16 16.19
N ARG A 101 -15.91 -37.22 15.17
CA ARG A 101 -14.81 -38.20 15.11
C ARG A 101 -13.84 -38.06 16.28
N HIS A 102 -13.42 -36.83 16.63
CA HIS A 102 -12.54 -36.61 17.79
C HIS A 102 -13.18 -37.04 19.11
N LYS A 103 -14.50 -36.84 19.27
CA LYS A 103 -15.24 -37.33 20.45
C LYS A 103 -15.27 -38.85 20.49
N SER A 104 -15.60 -39.52 19.38
CA SER A 104 -15.66 -41.00 19.35
C SER A 104 -14.28 -41.62 19.59
N GLU A 105 -13.24 -41.07 18.97
CA GLU A 105 -11.86 -41.53 19.18
C GLU A 105 -11.39 -41.31 20.64
N LEU A 106 -11.82 -40.23 21.29
CA LEU A 106 -11.51 -39.99 22.70
C LEU A 106 -12.19 -41.02 23.61
N LEU A 107 -13.46 -41.36 23.35
CA LEU A 107 -14.19 -42.39 24.09
C LEU A 107 -13.53 -43.76 23.92
N GLU A 108 -13.20 -44.14 22.69
CA GLU A 108 -12.48 -45.39 22.43
C GLU A 108 -11.10 -45.41 23.11
N PHE A 109 -10.40 -44.28 23.12
CA PHE A 109 -9.11 -44.16 23.77
C PHE A 109 -9.24 -44.38 25.28
N GLN A 110 -10.24 -43.78 25.93
CA GLN A 110 -10.54 -43.98 27.35
C GLN A 110 -10.89 -45.44 27.66
N GLN A 111 -11.72 -46.09 26.83
CA GLN A 111 -12.06 -47.51 26.98
C GLN A 111 -10.82 -48.41 26.89
N LYS A 112 -9.98 -48.20 25.86
CA LYS A 112 -8.71 -48.94 25.69
C LYS A 112 -7.74 -48.69 26.85
N LEU A 113 -7.80 -47.52 27.49
CA LEU A 113 -7.01 -47.20 28.68
C LEU A 113 -7.47 -47.97 29.92
N LEU A 114 -8.79 -48.13 30.10
CA LEU A 114 -9.38 -48.90 31.20
C LEU A 114 -9.12 -50.39 31.04
N GLU A 115 -9.23 -50.94 29.83
CA GLU A 115 -9.01 -52.36 29.55
C GLU A 115 -7.56 -52.79 29.81
N LYS A 116 -6.59 -51.92 29.51
CA LYS A 116 -5.15 -52.22 29.64
C LYS A 116 -4.58 -52.06 31.05
N GLN A 117 -5.39 -51.91 32.09
CA GLN A 117 -4.89 -51.77 33.46
C GLN A 117 -4.22 -53.07 33.93
N THR A 118 -2.88 -53.10 33.90
CA THR A 118 -2.07 -54.24 34.33
C THR A 118 -2.04 -54.31 35.85
N LYS A 119 -2.02 -55.52 36.43
CA LYS A 119 -1.87 -55.69 37.88
C LYS A 119 -0.51 -55.15 38.39
N PRO A 120 -0.46 -54.54 39.59
CA PRO A 120 0.79 -54.08 40.20
C PRO A 120 1.74 -55.27 40.43
N LYS A 121 3.05 -55.02 40.25
CA LYS A 121 4.11 -55.96 40.64
C LYS A 121 4.69 -55.51 41.96
N PHE A 122 4.50 -56.30 43.01
CA PHE A 122 5.05 -56.01 44.34
C PHE A 122 6.56 -56.24 44.41
N SER A 123 7.23 -55.51 45.29
CA SER A 123 8.67 -55.69 45.48
C SER A 123 9.02 -57.04 46.09
N LYS A 124 10.26 -57.46 45.87
CA LYS A 124 10.84 -58.66 46.48
C LYS A 124 10.85 -58.57 48.01
N GLU A 125 10.96 -57.36 48.57
CA GLU A 125 10.97 -57.11 50.02
C GLU A 125 9.60 -57.36 50.65
N LEU A 126 8.52 -56.88 50.01
CA LEU A 126 7.14 -57.19 50.42
C LEU A 126 6.87 -58.69 50.41
N LEU A 127 7.30 -59.36 49.33
CA LEU A 127 7.15 -60.81 49.21
C LEU A 127 7.95 -61.57 50.28
N ASN A 128 9.12 -61.07 50.67
CA ASN A 128 9.91 -61.66 51.75
C ASN A 128 9.26 -61.44 53.12
N LEU A 129 8.72 -60.25 53.40
CA LEU A 129 8.00 -59.95 54.65
C LEU A 129 6.76 -60.84 54.80
N ARG A 130 5.99 -61.05 53.73
CA ARG A 130 4.86 -62.00 53.70
C ARG A 130 5.28 -63.45 53.97
N LYS A 131 6.44 -63.89 53.44
CA LYS A 131 6.98 -65.24 53.71
C LYS A 131 7.45 -65.40 55.15
N ILE A 132 8.08 -64.37 55.72
CA ILE A 132 8.51 -64.36 57.12
C ILE A 132 7.30 -64.36 58.05
N GLU A 133 6.27 -63.55 57.73
CA GLU A 133 4.98 -63.57 58.43
C GLU A 133 4.36 -64.99 58.43
N GLU A 134 4.28 -65.64 57.26
CA GLU A 134 3.72 -66.98 57.14
C GLU A 134 4.53 -68.02 57.93
N HIS A 135 5.86 -67.89 57.94
CA HIS A 135 6.74 -68.77 58.70
C HIS A 135 6.56 -68.61 60.22
N LEU A 136 6.53 -67.37 60.71
CA LEU A 136 6.30 -67.06 62.13
C LEU A 136 4.90 -67.47 62.58
N ALA A 137 3.90 -67.33 61.72
CA ALA A 137 2.55 -67.82 61.98
C ALA A 137 2.50 -69.36 62.11
N ARG A 138 3.25 -70.10 61.27
CA ARG A 138 3.40 -71.56 61.40
C ARG A 138 4.14 -71.98 62.66
N GLN A 139 5.10 -71.16 63.13
CA GLN A 139 5.81 -71.36 64.39
C GLN A 139 4.98 -71.00 65.63
N LYS A 140 3.76 -70.45 65.44
CA LYS A 140 2.84 -69.97 66.50
C LYS A 140 3.32 -68.74 67.28
N ASP A 141 4.34 -68.05 66.79
CA ASP A 141 4.80 -66.78 67.37
C ASP A 141 3.99 -65.60 66.84
N TYR A 142 2.76 -65.48 67.35
CA TYR A 142 1.77 -64.51 66.87
C TYR A 142 2.19 -63.05 67.10
N ALA A 143 2.94 -62.75 68.17
CA ALA A 143 3.38 -61.39 68.48
C ALA A 143 4.36 -60.85 67.44
N GLU A 144 5.29 -61.69 66.96
CA GLU A 144 6.26 -61.31 65.93
C GLU A 144 5.62 -61.33 64.53
N ALA A 145 4.77 -62.32 64.25
CA ALA A 145 3.99 -62.37 63.02
C ALA A 145 3.14 -61.09 62.84
N HIS A 146 2.46 -60.62 63.89
CA HIS A 146 1.68 -59.38 63.84
C HIS A 146 2.54 -58.14 63.55
N LYS A 147 3.74 -58.05 64.12
CA LYS A 147 4.70 -56.96 63.81
C LYS A 147 5.16 -57.00 62.36
N MET A 148 5.41 -58.19 61.81
CA MET A 148 5.80 -58.36 60.41
C MET A 148 4.64 -58.06 59.45
N LYS A 149 3.41 -58.45 59.80
CA LYS A 149 2.20 -58.09 59.07
C LYS A 149 2.02 -56.58 58.98
N LEU A 150 2.10 -55.85 60.10
CA LEU A 150 1.98 -54.39 60.09
C LEU A 150 3.01 -53.72 59.17
N LYS A 151 4.26 -54.22 59.17
CA LYS A 151 5.31 -53.74 58.26
C LYS A 151 5.01 -54.07 56.80
N ALA A 152 4.54 -55.28 56.52
CA ALA A 152 4.15 -55.71 55.18
C ALA A 152 2.98 -54.89 54.65
N ASP A 153 1.91 -54.71 55.43
CA ASP A 153 0.71 -53.94 55.08
C ASP A 153 1.06 -52.46 54.82
N ALA A 154 1.92 -51.86 55.65
CA ALA A 154 2.39 -50.49 55.44
C ALA A 154 3.19 -50.34 54.14
N LEU A 155 4.09 -51.28 53.86
CA LEU A 155 4.90 -51.28 52.64
C LEU A 155 4.05 -51.59 51.40
N GLU A 156 3.04 -52.45 51.53
CA GLU A 156 2.04 -52.75 50.49
C GLU A 156 1.23 -51.51 50.13
N ALA A 157 0.71 -50.80 51.14
CA ALA A 157 -0.03 -49.56 50.94
C ALA A 157 0.84 -48.50 50.22
N TRP A 158 2.10 -48.35 50.64
CA TRP A 158 3.03 -47.39 50.03
C TRP A 158 3.38 -47.77 48.58
N GLU A 159 3.68 -49.04 48.29
CA GLU A 159 3.95 -49.50 46.92
C GLU A 159 2.72 -49.37 46.01
N MET A 160 1.53 -49.67 46.54
CA MET A 160 0.26 -49.51 45.83
C MET A 160 -0.02 -48.04 45.51
N GLU A 161 0.19 -47.13 46.45
CA GLU A 161 -0.01 -45.69 46.24
C GLU A 161 1.01 -45.13 45.23
N LYS A 162 2.29 -45.49 45.38
CA LYS A 162 3.33 -45.10 44.41
C LYS A 162 3.03 -45.64 43.01
N TRP A 163 2.59 -46.89 42.91
CA TRP A 163 2.20 -47.49 41.64
C TRP A 163 0.98 -46.80 41.03
N ARG A 164 -0.06 -46.52 41.83
CA ARG A 164 -1.24 -45.75 41.40
C ARG A 164 -0.85 -44.37 40.90
N ASN A 165 -0.02 -43.63 41.64
CA ASN A 165 0.44 -42.29 41.26
C ASN A 165 1.27 -42.31 39.97
N SER A 166 2.21 -43.24 39.84
CA SER A 166 3.02 -43.39 38.63
C SER A 166 2.15 -43.75 37.42
N LYS A 167 1.18 -44.66 37.59
CA LYS A 167 0.24 -45.01 36.54
C LYS A 167 -0.67 -43.85 36.17
N GLN A 168 -1.23 -43.14 37.14
CA GLN A 168 -2.05 -41.97 36.88
C GLN A 168 -1.28 -40.89 36.10
N GLN A 169 0.00 -40.68 36.42
CA GLN A 169 0.84 -39.76 35.67
C GLN A 169 1.11 -40.24 34.24
N GLU A 170 1.38 -41.53 34.03
CA GLU A 170 1.55 -42.13 32.70
C GLU A 170 0.25 -41.96 31.87
N MET A 171 -0.90 -42.16 32.49
CA MET A 171 -2.22 -42.01 31.87
C MET A 171 -2.48 -40.55 31.47
N PHE A 172 -2.19 -39.60 32.37
CA PHE A 172 -2.32 -38.17 32.07
C PHE A 172 -1.39 -37.74 30.93
N GLN A 173 -0.14 -38.20 30.91
CA GLN A 173 0.79 -37.90 29.82
C GLN A 173 0.30 -38.44 28.48
N ARG A 174 -0.28 -39.64 28.45
CA ARG A 174 -0.86 -40.22 27.24
C ARG A 174 -2.08 -39.44 26.77
N GLU A 175 -2.96 -39.04 27.69
CA GLU A 175 -4.13 -38.22 27.37
C GLU A 175 -3.74 -36.83 26.84
N VAL A 176 -2.74 -36.18 27.44
CA VAL A 176 -2.20 -34.90 26.96
C VAL A 176 -1.65 -35.05 25.54
N LYS A 177 -0.85 -36.09 25.27
CA LYS A 177 -0.32 -36.36 23.92
C LYS A 177 -1.45 -36.62 22.91
N PHE A 178 -2.50 -37.32 23.31
CA PHE A 178 -3.65 -37.59 22.45
C PHE A 178 -4.42 -36.30 22.12
N LYS A 179 -4.75 -35.49 23.14
CA LYS A 179 -5.40 -34.18 22.96
C LYS A 179 -4.53 -33.22 22.13
N GLN A 180 -3.21 -33.28 22.28
CA GLN A 180 -2.29 -32.48 21.48
C GLN A 180 -2.35 -32.85 19.99
N ARG A 181 -2.45 -34.15 19.65
CA ARG A 181 -2.65 -34.60 18.27
C ARG A 181 -3.98 -34.10 17.70
N GLN A 182 -5.07 -34.23 18.45
CA GLN A 182 -6.38 -33.71 18.05
C GLN A 182 -6.35 -32.19 17.81
N ARG A 183 -5.67 -31.43 18.69
CA ARG A 183 -5.46 -29.98 18.48
C ARG A 183 -4.68 -29.68 17.21
N GLN A 184 -3.60 -30.41 16.95
CA GLN A 184 -2.80 -30.23 15.73
C GLN A 184 -3.62 -30.52 14.46
N GLU A 185 -4.49 -31.53 14.49
CA GLU A 185 -5.40 -31.82 13.38
C GLU A 185 -6.43 -30.71 13.17
N LEU A 186 -7.01 -30.16 14.24
CA LEU A 186 -7.91 -29.01 14.15
C LEU A 186 -7.20 -27.76 13.61
N ASP A 187 -5.98 -27.48 14.10
CA ASP A 187 -5.19 -26.34 13.64
C ASP A 187 -4.83 -26.49 12.15
N ALA A 188 -4.48 -27.70 11.71
CA ALA A 188 -4.21 -28.00 10.30
C ALA A 188 -5.46 -27.82 9.43
N LEU A 189 -6.62 -28.28 9.92
CA LEU A 189 -7.90 -28.10 9.24
C LEU A 189 -8.27 -26.61 9.14
N GLN A 190 -8.12 -25.85 10.22
CA GLN A 190 -8.35 -24.40 10.24
C GLN A 190 -7.45 -23.66 9.25
N LYS A 191 -6.16 -24.01 9.17
CA LYS A 191 -5.25 -23.43 8.17
C LYS A 191 -5.70 -23.75 6.75
N ARG A 192 -6.14 -24.98 6.49
CA ARG A 192 -6.67 -25.38 5.17
C ARG A 192 -7.95 -24.62 4.81
N ILE A 193 -8.84 -24.43 5.77
CA ILE A 193 -10.06 -23.62 5.61
C ILE A 193 -9.68 -22.17 5.30
N GLN A 194 -8.74 -21.60 6.05
CA GLN A 194 -8.30 -20.22 5.84
C GLN A 194 -7.65 -20.03 4.46
N SER A 195 -6.75 -20.92 4.06
CA SER A 195 -6.17 -20.88 2.72
C SER A 195 -7.22 -21.07 1.62
N GLY A 196 -8.23 -21.92 1.87
CA GLY A 196 -9.32 -22.13 0.92
C GLY A 196 -10.24 -20.92 0.78
N ARG A 197 -10.55 -20.21 1.88
CA ARG A 197 -11.27 -18.93 1.86
C ARG A 197 -10.50 -17.85 1.08
N GLU A 198 -9.19 -17.75 1.30
CA GLU A 198 -8.34 -16.81 0.58
C GLU A 198 -8.28 -17.14 -0.92
N GLU A 199 -8.22 -18.42 -1.27
CA GLU A 199 -8.26 -18.88 -2.66
C GLU A 199 -9.59 -18.51 -3.34
N GLN A 200 -10.73 -18.75 -2.68
CA GLN A 200 -12.03 -18.35 -3.23
C GLN A 200 -12.14 -16.83 -3.43
N LYS A 201 -11.63 -16.03 -2.48
CA LYS A 201 -11.59 -14.56 -2.62
C LYS A 201 -10.72 -14.13 -3.81
N LYS A 202 -9.56 -14.73 -4.00
CA LYS A 202 -8.69 -14.46 -5.16
C LYS A 202 -9.37 -14.85 -6.46
N GLN A 203 -10.02 -16.01 -6.51
CA GLN A 203 -10.77 -16.43 -7.69
C GLN A 203 -11.91 -15.46 -8.03
N ARG A 204 -12.67 -14.98 -7.02
CA ARG A 204 -13.69 -13.94 -7.21
C ARG A 204 -13.09 -12.66 -7.78
N GLN A 205 -11.93 -12.21 -7.28
CA GLN A 205 -11.24 -11.03 -7.80
C GLN A 205 -10.82 -11.21 -9.26
N LEU A 206 -10.21 -12.35 -9.60
CA LEU A 206 -9.78 -12.64 -10.98
C LEU A 206 -10.95 -12.71 -11.96
N ASP A 207 -12.06 -13.36 -11.57
CA ASP A 207 -13.22 -13.46 -12.43
C ASP A 207 -13.97 -12.12 -12.55
N LEU A 208 -13.93 -11.28 -11.50
CA LEU A 208 -14.42 -9.91 -11.55
C LEU A 208 -13.56 -9.05 -12.51
N GLU A 209 -12.24 -9.15 -12.45
CA GLU A 209 -11.34 -8.44 -13.37
C GLU A 209 -11.61 -8.87 -14.82
N ARG A 210 -11.81 -10.16 -15.08
CA ARG A 210 -12.19 -10.67 -16.40
C ARG A 210 -13.56 -10.16 -16.87
N LEU A 211 -14.52 -9.99 -15.96
CA LEU A 211 -15.82 -9.42 -16.28
C LEU A 211 -15.69 -7.94 -16.68
N LEU A 212 -14.96 -7.16 -15.87
CA LEU A 212 -14.69 -5.75 -16.14
C LEU A 212 -13.89 -5.55 -17.43
N GLN A 213 -12.91 -6.41 -17.72
CA GLN A 213 -12.13 -6.37 -18.95
C GLN A 213 -13.02 -6.64 -20.17
N ARG A 214 -13.94 -7.61 -20.09
CA ARG A 214 -14.93 -7.87 -21.16
C ARG A 214 -15.79 -6.64 -21.43
N TYR A 215 -16.27 -5.97 -20.38
CA TYR A 215 -17.01 -4.72 -20.52
C TYR A 215 -16.18 -3.60 -21.14
N GLN A 216 -14.93 -3.41 -20.71
CA GLN A 216 -14.03 -2.41 -21.30
C GLN A 216 -13.80 -2.67 -22.79
N ASN A 217 -13.63 -3.94 -23.19
CA ASN A 217 -13.47 -4.31 -24.58
C ASN A 217 -14.73 -4.00 -25.40
N VAL A 218 -15.92 -4.39 -24.91
CA VAL A 218 -17.20 -4.11 -25.58
C VAL A 218 -17.44 -2.59 -25.68
N LYS A 219 -17.12 -1.83 -24.63
CA LYS A 219 -17.22 -0.37 -24.63
C LYS A 219 -16.26 0.26 -25.64
N ALA A 220 -15.02 -0.21 -25.71
CA ALA A 220 -14.03 0.28 -26.67
C ALA A 220 -14.44 -0.04 -28.12
N GLU A 221 -14.98 -1.24 -28.35
CA GLU A 221 -15.52 -1.64 -29.65
C GLU A 221 -16.71 -0.77 -30.05
N LEU A 222 -17.67 -0.53 -29.14
CA LEU A 222 -18.80 0.36 -29.38
C LEU A 222 -18.33 1.78 -29.71
N GLN A 223 -17.36 2.31 -28.95
CA GLN A 223 -16.77 3.62 -29.23
C GLN A 223 -16.09 3.66 -30.60
N GLN A 224 -15.39 2.57 -30.98
CA GLN A 224 -14.77 2.46 -32.29
C GLN A 224 -15.83 2.43 -33.41
N GLN A 225 -16.91 1.67 -33.25
CA GLN A 225 -18.03 1.64 -34.19
C GLN A 225 -18.66 3.04 -34.35
N GLN A 226 -18.93 3.73 -33.24
CA GLN A 226 -19.46 5.11 -33.26
C GLN A 226 -18.50 6.11 -33.91
N ASN A 227 -17.19 5.97 -33.69
CA ASN A 227 -16.18 6.80 -34.34
C ASN A 227 -16.11 6.52 -35.84
N LEU A 228 -16.24 5.26 -36.26
CA LEU A 228 -16.30 4.88 -37.67
C LEU A 228 -17.54 5.46 -38.36
N GLU A 229 -18.71 5.51 -37.70
CA GLU A 229 -19.93 6.16 -38.23
C GLU A 229 -19.81 7.69 -38.36
N ARG A 230 -18.93 8.33 -37.59
CA ARG A 230 -18.63 9.77 -37.75
C ARG A 230 -17.78 10.06 -38.99
N ILE A 231 -16.92 9.13 -39.39
CA ILE A 231 -15.98 9.29 -40.51
C ILE A 231 -16.64 9.39 -41.90
N PRO A 232 -17.67 8.63 -42.32
CA PRO A 232 -18.32 8.78 -43.63
C PRO A 232 -18.95 10.17 -43.79
N ASN A 233 -19.53 10.74 -42.72
CA ASN A 233 -20.04 12.12 -42.71
C ASN A 233 -18.93 13.17 -42.86
N LEU A 234 -17.69 12.84 -42.46
CA LEU A 234 -16.52 13.70 -42.62
C LEU A 234 -15.80 13.50 -43.96
N LYS A 235 -15.86 12.32 -44.60
CA LYS A 235 -15.26 12.07 -45.93
C LYS A 235 -15.85 12.97 -47.01
N GLY A 236 -17.17 13.23 -46.99
CA GLY A 236 -17.82 14.20 -47.88
C GLY A 236 -17.32 15.64 -47.67
N LYS A 237 -17.06 16.03 -46.41
CA LYS A 237 -16.53 17.36 -46.05
C LYS A 237 -15.01 17.48 -46.25
N MET A 238 -14.27 16.38 -46.14
CA MET A 238 -12.80 16.32 -46.33
C MET A 238 -12.40 16.23 -47.80
N ALA A 239 -13.21 15.66 -48.70
CA ALA A 239 -12.98 15.74 -50.14
C ALA A 239 -12.99 17.21 -50.64
N LEU A 240 -13.91 18.03 -50.08
CA LEU A 240 -13.97 19.47 -50.36
C LEU A 240 -12.75 20.23 -49.79
N LYS A 241 -12.32 19.93 -48.56
CA LYS A 241 -11.14 20.56 -47.93
C LYS A 241 -9.80 20.08 -48.51
N SER A 242 -9.71 18.84 -49.01
CA SER A 242 -8.48 18.29 -49.60
C SER A 242 -8.11 19.02 -50.90
N ASN A 243 -9.10 19.39 -51.71
CA ASN A 243 -8.88 20.20 -52.92
C ASN A 243 -8.34 21.60 -52.60
N TRP A 244 -8.80 22.23 -51.50
CA TRP A 244 -8.27 23.51 -51.04
C TRP A 244 -6.83 23.40 -50.51
N LYS A 245 -6.53 22.35 -49.72
CA LYS A 245 -5.17 22.11 -49.21
C LYS A 245 -4.17 21.73 -50.30
N ARG A 246 -4.60 21.01 -51.33
CA ARG A 246 -3.75 20.65 -52.49
C ARG A 246 -3.40 21.89 -53.32
N ASN A 247 -4.32 22.86 -53.45
CA ASN A 247 -4.05 24.15 -54.09
C ASN A 247 -3.21 25.10 -53.21
N LEU A 248 -3.33 25.01 -51.88
CA LEU A 248 -2.52 25.79 -50.94
C LEU A 248 -1.07 25.26 -50.80
N ALA A 249 -0.89 23.94 -50.93
CA ALA A 249 0.43 23.29 -50.85
C ALA A 249 1.31 23.60 -52.07
N ILE A 250 0.72 23.94 -53.22
CA ILE A 250 1.46 24.38 -54.41
C ILE A 250 1.99 25.82 -54.24
N PHE A 251 1.37 26.63 -53.37
CA PHE A 251 1.76 28.03 -53.15
C PHE A 251 2.76 28.25 -51.99
N ASN A 252 2.86 27.32 -51.04
CA ASN A 252 3.73 27.46 -49.84
C ASN A 252 4.85 26.40 -49.77
N GLY A 253 5.13 25.73 -50.89
CA GLY A 253 6.05 24.60 -50.98
C GLY A 253 7.54 24.95 -51.09
N ILE A 254 8.03 26.07 -50.54
CA ILE A 254 9.46 26.33 -50.36
C ILE A 254 9.61 27.16 -49.08
N VAL A 255 10.03 26.54 -47.96
CA VAL A 255 10.87 27.08 -46.86
C VAL A 255 10.67 26.19 -45.61
N VAL A 256 11.72 25.41 -45.34
CA VAL A 256 12.18 24.88 -44.04
C VAL A 256 11.44 23.66 -43.48
N GLY A 257 12.08 22.50 -43.70
CA GLY A 257 11.73 21.24 -43.07
C GLY A 257 12.15 21.16 -41.60
N ILE A 258 11.21 20.70 -40.77
CA ILE A 258 11.28 19.56 -39.85
C ILE A 258 9.80 19.25 -39.47
N PRO A 259 9.32 17.99 -39.48
CA PRO A 259 7.89 17.70 -39.30
C PRO A 259 7.43 17.94 -37.85
N GLY A 260 6.47 18.85 -37.64
CA GLY A 260 6.00 19.27 -36.30
C GLY A 260 5.37 18.19 -35.41
N VAL A 261 5.15 16.97 -35.90
CA VAL A 261 4.54 15.88 -35.12
C VAL A 261 5.52 15.27 -34.11
N THR A 262 6.81 15.21 -34.44
CA THR A 262 7.85 14.71 -33.52
C THR A 262 8.19 15.71 -32.43
N ALA A 263 8.15 17.01 -32.73
CA ALA A 263 8.38 18.08 -31.75
C ALA A 263 7.27 18.16 -30.69
N ALA A 264 6.00 18.00 -31.08
CA ALA A 264 4.88 18.00 -30.13
C ALA A 264 4.91 16.81 -29.16
N TYR A 265 5.30 15.63 -29.64
CA TYR A 265 5.46 14.44 -28.79
C TYR A 265 6.64 14.59 -27.81
N PHE A 266 7.73 15.22 -28.26
CA PHE A 266 8.89 15.53 -27.44
C PHE A 266 8.56 16.51 -26.31
N VAL A 267 7.84 17.60 -26.60
CA VAL A 267 7.38 18.57 -25.58
C VAL A 267 6.36 17.97 -24.62
N HIS A 268 5.47 17.09 -25.10
CA HIS A 268 4.53 16.38 -24.25
C HIS A 268 5.23 15.44 -23.25
N ASN A 269 6.25 14.69 -23.71
CA ASN A 269 7.04 13.84 -22.83
C ASN A 269 7.90 14.64 -21.83
N LEU A 270 8.44 15.81 -22.22
CA LEU A 270 9.14 16.71 -21.29
C LEU A 270 8.23 17.26 -20.17
N ARG A 271 6.91 17.34 -20.41
CA ARG A 271 5.95 17.86 -19.41
C ARG A 271 5.43 16.78 -18.47
N GLN A 272 5.19 15.57 -18.97
CA GLN A 272 4.55 14.50 -18.20
C GLN A 272 5.54 13.55 -17.51
N ASP A 273 6.73 13.35 -18.08
CA ASP A 273 7.70 12.38 -17.58
C ASP A 273 8.83 13.08 -16.83
N VAL A 274 8.84 12.92 -15.50
CA VAL A 274 9.81 13.56 -14.60
C VAL A 274 11.21 12.98 -14.80
N GLU A 275 11.32 11.67 -15.03
CA GLU A 275 12.61 11.00 -15.22
C GLU A 275 13.23 11.36 -16.58
N PHE A 276 12.41 11.46 -17.62
CA PHE A 276 12.85 11.93 -18.94
C PHE A 276 13.29 13.40 -18.89
N ARG A 277 12.56 14.25 -18.17
CA ARG A 277 12.90 15.68 -17.99
C ARG A 277 14.21 15.85 -17.23
N GLU A 278 14.43 15.11 -16.14
CA GLU A 278 15.68 15.15 -15.36
C GLU A 278 16.88 14.66 -16.20
N HIS A 279 16.71 13.56 -16.94
CA HIS A 279 17.75 13.05 -17.84
C HIS A 279 18.10 14.03 -18.97
N PHE A 280 17.11 14.81 -19.47
CA PHE A 280 17.35 15.81 -20.51
C PHE A 280 17.97 17.11 -19.96
N GLN A 281 17.57 17.52 -18.74
CA GLN A 281 18.16 18.65 -18.01
C GLN A 281 19.65 18.45 -17.75
N ASP A 282 20.05 17.23 -17.39
CA ASP A 282 21.46 16.90 -17.12
C ASP A 282 22.35 16.93 -18.37
N LYS A 283 21.77 16.72 -19.57
CA LYS A 283 22.52 16.56 -20.81
C LYS A 283 22.56 17.83 -21.67
N TYR A 284 21.49 18.65 -21.65
CA TYR A 284 21.36 19.87 -22.45
C TYR A 284 20.57 20.95 -21.69
N PRO A 285 21.14 21.56 -20.64
CA PRO A 285 20.45 22.57 -19.83
C PRO A 285 20.07 23.82 -20.64
N ASP A 286 20.99 24.31 -21.49
CA ASP A 286 20.78 25.52 -22.29
C ASP A 286 19.66 25.36 -23.34
N LEU A 287 19.46 24.13 -23.85
CA LEU A 287 18.36 23.81 -24.76
C LEU A 287 17.03 23.75 -24.01
N LEU A 288 17.03 23.30 -22.76
CA LEU A 288 15.82 23.26 -21.95
C LEU A 288 15.40 24.65 -21.51
N ASP A 289 16.34 25.54 -21.18
CA ASP A 289 16.07 26.94 -20.84
C ASP A 289 15.51 27.71 -22.05
N THR A 290 16.09 27.51 -23.23
CA THR A 290 15.54 28.09 -24.48
C THR A 290 14.17 27.53 -24.81
N ILE A 291 13.91 26.22 -24.65
CA ILE A 291 12.56 25.67 -24.86
C ILE A 291 11.59 26.16 -23.78
N HIS A 292 12.04 26.37 -22.53
CA HIS A 292 11.24 26.89 -21.42
C HIS A 292 10.79 28.35 -21.66
N GLU A 293 11.65 29.15 -22.30
CA GLU A 293 11.35 30.52 -22.73
C GLU A 293 10.17 30.56 -23.74
N TYR A 294 10.07 29.57 -24.63
CA TYR A 294 8.99 29.48 -25.63
C TYR A 294 7.78 28.63 -25.21
N VAL A 295 7.96 27.65 -24.32
CA VAL A 295 6.91 26.73 -23.83
C VAL A 295 7.15 26.40 -22.36
N SER A 296 6.23 26.77 -21.46
CA SER A 296 6.39 26.51 -20.01
C SER A 296 6.41 25.01 -19.66
N ILE A 297 7.62 24.46 -19.49
CA ILE A 297 7.86 23.03 -19.18
C ILE A 297 7.56 22.69 -17.71
N TYR A 298 7.79 23.62 -16.77
CA TYR A 298 7.52 23.40 -15.35
C TYR A 298 6.08 23.77 -14.99
N PRO A 299 5.34 22.89 -14.28
CA PRO A 299 4.04 23.28 -13.73
C PRO A 299 4.23 24.42 -12.71
N PRO A 300 3.32 25.41 -12.66
CA PRO A 300 3.33 26.41 -11.60
C PRO A 300 3.28 25.71 -10.23
N PRO A 301 3.97 26.22 -9.19
CA PRO A 301 3.83 25.67 -7.85
C PRO A 301 2.35 25.73 -7.45
N GLU A 302 1.78 24.57 -7.14
CA GLU A 302 0.38 24.47 -6.72
C GLU A 302 0.17 25.34 -5.48
N THR A 303 -0.67 26.37 -5.62
CA THR A 303 -1.17 27.12 -4.49
C THR A 303 -2.12 26.21 -3.71
N ARG A 304 -1.79 26.03 -2.42
CA ARG A 304 -2.49 25.16 -1.49
C ARG A 304 -3.92 25.70 -1.28
N THR A 305 -4.93 25.04 -1.84
CA THR A 305 -6.36 25.43 -1.76
C THR A 305 -7.11 24.79 -0.58
N ASP A 306 -6.40 24.38 0.46
CA ASP A 306 -6.99 23.78 1.69
C ASP A 306 -7.22 24.81 2.82
N ILE A 307 -7.44 26.08 2.47
CA ILE A 307 -7.95 27.11 3.38
C ILE A 307 -9.23 27.65 2.74
N GLY A 308 -10.35 27.48 3.44
CA GLY A 308 -11.68 27.85 2.98
C GLY A 308 -11.79 29.32 2.60
N ASP A 309 -12.79 29.61 1.78
CA ASP A 309 -13.15 30.93 1.26
C ASP A 309 -13.02 32.02 2.33
N ALA A 310 -12.06 32.92 2.12
CA ALA A 310 -11.91 34.12 2.93
C ALA A 310 -12.76 35.25 2.34
N ASP A 311 -13.62 35.82 3.18
CA ASP A 311 -14.40 37.03 2.90
C ASP A 311 -13.51 38.17 2.36
N PRO A 312 -13.99 38.95 1.37
CA PRO A 312 -13.15 39.90 0.63
C PRO A 312 -12.84 41.22 1.35
N ASP A 313 -13.07 41.33 2.67
CA ASP A 313 -13.01 42.60 3.41
C ASP A 313 -12.01 42.66 4.57
N VAL A 314 -10.97 41.81 4.59
CA VAL A 314 -9.93 41.90 5.64
C VAL A 314 -8.52 42.06 5.04
N ASN A 315 -8.01 43.29 5.13
CA ASN A 315 -6.63 43.67 4.82
C ASN A 315 -5.63 42.95 5.74
N SER A 316 -4.94 41.93 5.23
CA SER A 316 -3.88 41.16 5.92
C SER A 316 -2.57 41.91 6.18
N ALA A 317 -2.59 43.24 6.21
CA ALA A 317 -1.40 44.09 6.39
C ALA A 317 -1.18 44.55 7.85
N SER A 318 -1.97 44.07 8.82
CA SER A 318 -1.91 44.56 10.21
C SER A 318 -2.15 43.48 11.29
N ALA A 319 -1.68 42.25 11.06
CA ALA A 319 -1.63 41.23 12.12
C ALA A 319 -0.30 41.33 12.90
N ILE A 320 -0.37 41.99 14.05
CA ILE A 320 0.42 41.80 15.30
C ILE A 320 1.95 41.60 15.12
N LYS A 321 2.71 42.69 15.24
CA LYS A 321 4.18 42.67 15.41
C LYS A 321 4.53 42.69 16.90
N THR A 322 4.77 41.54 17.51
CA THR A 322 5.33 41.46 18.87
C THR A 322 6.87 41.63 18.81
N PRO A 323 7.48 42.47 19.67
CA PRO A 323 8.93 42.62 19.71
C PRO A 323 9.60 41.37 20.30
N LEU A 324 10.66 40.89 19.64
CA LEU A 324 11.44 39.71 20.04
C LEU A 324 12.67 40.15 20.87
N LYS A 325 13.04 39.40 21.91
CA LYS A 325 14.27 39.66 22.65
C LYS A 325 15.43 38.88 22.03
N ALA A 326 16.41 39.60 21.49
CA ALA A 326 17.64 39.03 20.94
C ALA A 326 18.72 38.96 22.03
N VAL A 327 19.31 37.78 22.25
CA VAL A 327 20.46 37.57 23.12
C VAL A 327 21.68 37.26 22.25
N VAL A 328 22.62 38.20 22.22
CA VAL A 328 23.84 38.11 21.42
C VAL A 328 24.99 37.64 22.31
N ARG A 329 25.66 36.54 21.93
CA ARG A 329 26.88 36.05 22.58
C ARG A 329 28.10 36.50 21.79
N MET A 330 29.03 37.15 22.47
CA MET A 330 30.31 37.60 21.90
C MET A 330 31.41 36.55 22.11
N GLN A 331 32.48 36.62 21.30
CA GLN A 331 33.62 35.70 21.41
C GLN A 331 34.36 35.79 22.74
N SER A 332 34.28 36.93 23.45
CA SER A 332 34.81 37.08 24.82
C SER A 332 33.99 36.40 25.92
N GLY A 333 32.84 35.78 25.60
CA GLY A 333 31.98 35.10 26.56
C GLY A 333 30.95 36.01 27.27
N LYS A 334 30.90 37.31 26.91
CA LYS A 334 29.86 38.23 27.39
C LYS A 334 28.58 38.10 26.56
N THR A 335 27.44 38.30 27.21
CA THR A 335 26.10 38.23 26.58
C THR A 335 25.38 39.56 26.70
N VAL A 336 24.74 40.01 25.62
CA VAL A 336 24.01 41.28 25.55
C VAL A 336 22.60 41.00 25.06
N SER A 337 21.58 41.45 25.79
CA SER A 337 20.17 41.25 25.43
C SER A 337 19.45 42.55 25.15
N PHE A 338 18.79 42.68 24.00
CA PHE A 338 17.98 43.85 23.64
C PHE A 338 16.77 43.47 22.77
N GLU A 339 15.76 44.33 22.72
CA GLU A 339 14.51 44.10 21.99
C GLU A 339 14.64 44.53 20.52
N VAL A 340 14.18 43.67 19.61
CA VAL A 340 14.26 43.84 18.15
C VAL A 340 12.90 43.59 17.53
N SER A 341 12.48 44.49 16.64
CA SER A 341 11.24 44.34 15.86
C SER A 341 11.43 43.31 14.73
N PRO A 342 10.43 42.46 14.43
CA PRO A 342 10.56 41.34 13.49
C PRO A 342 10.88 41.71 12.03
N ASP A 343 10.78 42.98 11.65
CA ASP A 343 11.07 43.45 10.28
C ASP A 343 12.52 43.92 10.06
N VAL A 344 13.40 43.80 11.07
CA VAL A 344 14.77 44.34 11.01
C VAL A 344 15.78 43.33 10.47
N HIS A 345 16.57 43.75 9.48
CA HIS A 345 17.62 42.93 8.85
C HIS A 345 18.77 42.62 9.83
N MET A 346 19.36 41.41 9.75
CA MET A 346 20.39 40.92 10.69
C MET A 346 21.62 41.82 10.83
N ASP A 347 21.97 42.58 9.80
CA ASP A 347 23.10 43.52 9.83
C ASP A 347 22.91 44.68 10.82
N ALA A 348 21.65 45.09 11.06
CA ALA A 348 21.34 46.13 12.03
C ALA A 348 21.45 45.61 13.47
N VAL A 349 21.09 44.35 13.70
CA VAL A 349 21.24 43.66 15.01
C VAL A 349 22.72 43.51 15.36
N HIS A 350 23.57 43.17 14.39
CA HIS A 350 25.02 43.09 14.59
C HIS A 350 25.65 44.47 14.90
N LYS A 351 25.23 45.52 14.19
CA LYS A 351 25.72 46.89 14.46
C LYS A 351 25.30 47.39 15.84
N GLN A 352 24.06 47.09 16.27
CA GLN A 352 23.54 47.51 17.57
C GLN A 352 24.20 46.75 18.73
N ALA A 353 24.54 45.47 18.54
CA ALA A 353 25.31 44.70 19.51
C ALA A 353 26.76 45.18 19.67
N LEU A 354 27.39 45.65 18.58
CA LEU A 354 28.77 46.14 18.55
C LEU A 354 28.93 47.59 19.03
N ALA A 355 27.86 48.38 19.05
CA ALA A 355 27.90 49.80 19.43
C ALA A 355 28.38 50.07 20.88
N GLY A 356 28.28 49.08 21.78
CA GLY A 356 28.80 49.16 23.15
C GLY A 356 30.17 48.50 23.39
N HIS A 357 30.71 47.76 22.41
CA HIS A 357 31.91 46.92 22.58
C HIS A 357 32.72 46.89 21.28
N SER A 358 33.52 47.93 21.04
CA SER A 358 34.19 48.18 19.74
C SER A 358 35.27 47.18 19.34
N ASN A 359 35.76 46.35 20.26
CA ASN A 359 36.92 45.47 20.03
C ASN A 359 36.58 43.97 20.01
N ASP A 360 35.29 43.61 19.92
CA ASP A 360 34.85 42.21 20.01
C ASP A 360 34.10 41.73 18.75
N ARG A 361 34.02 40.41 18.55
CA ARG A 361 33.29 39.79 17.43
C ARG A 361 32.10 38.97 17.94
N VAL A 362 31.00 39.01 17.19
CA VAL A 362 29.77 38.25 17.52
C VAL A 362 29.99 36.77 17.20
N ALA A 363 29.67 35.89 18.15
CA ALA A 363 29.84 34.44 18.03
C ALA A 363 28.52 33.71 17.73
N ALA A 364 27.41 34.15 18.34
CA ALA A 364 26.07 33.60 18.08
C ALA A 364 24.98 34.62 18.49
N VAL A 365 23.83 34.58 17.83
CA VAL A 365 22.64 35.40 18.14
C VAL A 365 21.45 34.46 18.30
N ASP A 366 20.87 34.43 19.50
CA ASP A 366 19.71 33.60 19.84
C ASP A 366 18.49 34.50 20.11
N PHE A 367 17.33 34.17 19.57
CA PHE A 367 16.06 34.89 19.83
C PHE A 367 15.19 34.03 20.75
N VAL A 368 14.65 34.63 21.82
CA VAL A 368 13.87 33.91 22.85
C VAL A 368 12.52 34.58 23.07
N ASP A 369 11.44 33.81 22.94
CA ASP A 369 10.08 34.22 23.28
C ASP A 369 9.83 34.13 24.80
N VAL A 370 9.09 35.09 25.34
CA VAL A 370 8.91 35.31 26.77
C VAL A 370 7.88 34.34 27.35
N GLU A 371 8.34 33.27 28.01
CA GLU A 371 7.66 32.57 29.12
C GLU A 371 8.70 31.68 29.89
N GLU A 372 8.97 32.00 31.17
CA GLU A 372 10.02 31.46 32.08
C GLU A 372 9.61 30.17 32.85
N PRO A 373 10.40 29.54 33.78
CA PRO A 373 11.83 29.70 34.17
C PRO A 373 12.67 28.39 34.26
N VAL A 374 13.98 28.61 34.43
CA VAL A 374 15.08 27.65 34.53
C VAL A 374 15.25 27.10 35.96
N SER A 375 15.41 25.77 36.10
CA SER A 375 16.01 25.14 37.29
C SER A 375 17.32 24.45 36.92
N THR A 376 18.35 24.75 37.72
CA THR A 376 19.74 24.35 37.58
C THR A 376 19.98 22.94 38.10
N GLY A 377 20.60 22.08 37.28
CA GLY A 377 21.02 20.73 37.68
C GLY A 377 22.19 20.26 36.82
N SER A 378 23.39 20.30 37.40
CA SER A 378 24.68 19.93 36.83
C SER A 378 24.73 18.49 36.27
N ILE A 379 25.04 18.34 34.98
CA ILE A 379 25.41 17.07 34.36
C ILE A 379 26.92 16.86 34.55
N ALA A 380 27.27 15.88 35.38
CA ALA A 380 28.62 15.33 35.50
C ALA A 380 28.94 14.46 34.26
N VAL A 381 30.05 14.78 33.60
CA VAL A 381 30.65 14.00 32.52
C VAL A 381 31.25 12.72 33.11
N GLN A 382 30.76 11.55 32.73
CA GLN A 382 31.48 10.29 32.87
C GLN A 382 31.79 9.72 31.48
N ASN A 383 33.05 9.90 31.08
CA ASN A 383 33.69 9.12 30.03
C ASN A 383 33.87 7.68 30.52
N VAL A 384 33.31 6.70 29.81
CA VAL A 384 33.74 5.30 29.92
C VAL A 384 33.91 4.73 28.52
N ALA A 385 35.17 4.42 28.19
CA ALA A 385 35.60 3.74 26.97
C ALA A 385 35.15 2.26 26.95
N PRO A 386 34.94 1.65 25.77
CA PRO A 386 34.52 0.25 25.68
C PRO A 386 35.67 -0.70 26.02
N VAL A 387 35.44 -1.56 27.02
CA VAL A 387 36.34 -2.63 27.47
C VAL A 387 36.23 -3.84 26.53
N ALA A 388 37.38 -4.29 26.02
CA ALA A 388 37.51 -5.56 25.31
C ALA A 388 37.62 -6.75 26.30
N PRO A 389 36.98 -7.91 26.06
CA PRO A 389 37.08 -9.05 26.97
C PRO A 389 38.40 -9.81 26.79
N LYS A 390 39.10 -10.06 27.90
CA LYS A 390 40.22 -11.00 28.00
C LYS A 390 39.69 -12.35 28.48
N LEU A 391 39.98 -13.43 27.74
CA LEU A 391 39.67 -14.81 28.11
C LEU A 391 40.74 -15.35 29.09
N GLY A 392 40.29 -16.04 30.14
CA GLY A 392 41.13 -16.74 31.12
C GLY A 392 41.46 -18.19 30.70
N PRO A 393 42.45 -18.83 31.32
CA PRO A 393 42.97 -20.12 30.88
C PRO A 393 42.14 -21.28 31.46
N GLY A 394 41.57 -22.12 30.58
CA GLY A 394 40.94 -23.38 30.99
C GLY A 394 39.64 -23.79 30.28
N GLU A 395 39.15 -23.03 29.30
CA GLU A 395 37.89 -23.34 28.62
C GLU A 395 38.09 -23.90 27.21
N SER A 396 37.29 -24.91 26.86
CA SER A 396 37.43 -25.77 25.68
C SER A 396 37.33 -25.02 24.35
N ILE A 397 38.27 -25.31 23.45
CA ILE A 397 38.35 -24.77 22.09
C ILE A 397 37.06 -25.11 21.32
N PRO A 398 36.32 -24.13 20.77
CA PRO A 398 35.22 -24.42 19.87
C PRO A 398 35.77 -25.06 18.58
N GLN A 399 35.31 -26.27 18.29
CA GLN A 399 35.56 -26.97 17.04
C GLN A 399 35.30 -26.04 15.86
N SER A 400 36.28 -25.92 14.96
CA SER A 400 36.17 -25.17 13.72
C SER A 400 35.07 -25.76 12.86
N THR A 401 33.90 -25.10 12.82
CA THR A 401 32.90 -25.35 11.78
C THR A 401 33.30 -24.54 10.55
N TRP A 402 34.25 -25.10 9.80
CA TRP A 402 34.38 -24.71 8.39
C TRP A 402 33.04 -25.03 7.71
N PRO A 403 32.39 -24.07 7.04
CA PRO A 403 31.21 -24.37 6.25
C PRO A 403 31.62 -25.27 5.08
N THR A 404 31.06 -26.48 5.03
CA THR A 404 31.28 -27.51 4.00
C THR A 404 30.68 -27.16 2.63
N ASN A 405 30.18 -25.93 2.45
CA ASN A 405 29.78 -25.39 1.16
C ASN A 405 30.55 -24.11 0.87
N TYR A 406 31.37 -24.13 -0.18
CA TYR A 406 32.04 -22.96 -0.73
C TYR A 406 30.98 -21.98 -1.27
N THR A 407 30.65 -20.94 -0.51
CA THR A 407 29.93 -19.77 -1.05
C THR A 407 30.94 -18.83 -1.71
N PRO A 408 30.85 -18.56 -3.02
CA PRO A 408 31.77 -17.65 -3.69
C PRO A 408 31.73 -16.26 -3.03
N ARG A 409 32.86 -15.55 -3.01
CA ARG A 409 33.00 -14.22 -2.38
C ARG A 409 31.95 -13.20 -2.87
N SER A 410 31.49 -13.34 -4.11
CA SER A 410 30.39 -12.55 -4.70
C SER A 410 29.03 -12.81 -4.01
N ALA A 411 28.75 -14.05 -3.61
CA ALA A 411 27.51 -14.40 -2.93
C ALA A 411 27.45 -13.83 -1.50
N ARG A 412 28.59 -13.81 -0.77
CA ARG A 412 28.64 -13.26 0.60
C ARG A 412 28.32 -11.75 0.64
N GLY A 413 28.77 -10.99 -0.37
CA GLY A 413 28.40 -9.58 -0.52
C GLY A 413 26.91 -9.36 -0.83
N SER A 414 26.32 -10.24 -1.65
CA SER A 414 24.87 -10.18 -1.97
C SER A 414 23.97 -10.55 -0.77
N VAL A 415 24.42 -11.48 0.09
CA VAL A 415 23.67 -11.87 1.29
C VAL A 415 23.66 -10.72 2.31
N GLN A 416 24.80 -10.05 2.51
CA GLN A 416 24.88 -8.90 3.41
C GLN A 416 24.03 -7.72 2.93
N THR A 417 24.04 -7.39 1.64
CA THR A 417 23.18 -6.32 1.11
C THR A 417 21.69 -6.68 1.17
N SER A 418 21.33 -7.95 0.98
CA SER A 418 19.94 -8.41 1.11
C SER A 418 19.41 -8.32 2.56
N ALA A 419 20.27 -8.57 3.56
CA ALA A 419 19.92 -8.44 4.97
C ALA A 419 19.68 -6.96 5.35
N VAL A 420 20.58 -6.05 4.93
CA VAL A 420 20.42 -4.60 5.14
C VAL A 420 19.16 -4.07 4.45
N GLN A 421 18.81 -4.61 3.27
CA GLN A 421 17.55 -4.26 2.59
C GLN A 421 16.30 -4.78 3.33
N ALA A 422 16.36 -5.96 3.96
CA ALA A 422 15.27 -6.48 4.76
C ALA A 422 15.03 -5.64 6.03
N GLU A 423 16.11 -5.19 6.69
CA GLU A 423 16.03 -4.27 7.82
C GLU A 423 15.48 -2.89 7.42
N LEU A 424 15.86 -2.37 6.25
CA LEU A 424 15.28 -1.12 5.74
C LEU A 424 13.77 -1.24 5.52
N LYS A 425 13.29 -2.40 5.05
CA LYS A 425 11.86 -2.68 4.87
C LYS A 425 11.13 -2.75 6.22
N SER A 426 11.71 -3.40 7.22
CA SER A 426 11.09 -3.49 8.55
C SER A 426 11.00 -2.11 9.23
N LEU A 427 12.01 -1.25 9.07
CA LEU A 427 11.97 0.13 9.57
C LEU A 427 10.94 1.02 8.83
N ARG A 428 10.66 0.76 7.55
CA ARG A 428 9.57 1.44 6.82
C ARG A 428 8.18 1.05 7.35
N LEU A 429 7.98 -0.24 7.65
CA LEU A 429 6.73 -0.70 8.25
C LEU A 429 6.51 -0.09 9.65
N LYS A 430 7.57 0.01 10.46
CA LYS A 430 7.50 0.67 11.78
C LYS A 430 7.14 2.15 11.68
N GLU A 431 7.75 2.87 10.73
CA GLU A 431 7.39 4.28 10.47
C GLU A 431 5.93 4.42 10.03
N GLN A 432 5.44 3.56 9.13
CA GLN A 432 4.02 3.57 8.73
C GLN A 432 3.07 3.31 9.90
N ALA A 433 3.44 2.41 10.82
CA ALA A 433 2.65 2.15 12.03
C ALA A 433 2.62 3.37 12.97
N LEU A 434 3.76 4.03 13.21
CA LEU A 434 3.83 5.25 14.03
C LEU A 434 3.06 6.42 13.40
N GLN A 435 3.07 6.54 12.07
CA GLN A 435 2.27 7.53 11.35
C GLN A 435 0.76 7.27 11.48
N LEU A 436 0.34 6.01 11.54
CA LEU A 436 -1.06 5.66 11.83
C LEU A 436 -1.42 5.96 13.29
N GLU A 437 -0.52 5.69 14.22
CA GLU A 437 -0.70 6.04 15.65
C GLU A 437 -0.83 7.55 15.84
N LYS A 438 -0.01 8.35 15.13
CA LYS A 438 -0.10 9.82 15.10
C LYS A 438 -1.46 10.30 14.60
N ARG A 439 -2.03 9.64 13.59
CA ARG A 439 -3.39 9.96 13.08
C ARG A 439 -4.50 9.56 14.05
N GLN A 440 -4.28 8.52 14.86
CA GLN A 440 -5.27 8.02 15.80
C GLN A 440 -5.21 8.72 17.17
N GLY A 441 -4.11 9.40 17.50
CA GLY A 441 -3.98 10.24 18.69
C GLY A 441 -3.81 9.46 20.01
N PHE A 442 -3.33 8.21 19.95
CA PHE A 442 -3.18 7.36 21.15
C PHE A 442 -1.97 7.71 22.04
N ARG A 443 -1.02 8.50 21.54
CA ARG A 443 0.19 8.98 22.25
C ARG A 443 0.44 10.46 21.96
N GLU A 444 1.22 11.10 22.84
CA GLU A 444 1.71 12.48 22.66
C GLU A 444 2.47 12.60 21.34
N ILE A 445 2.09 13.60 20.53
CA ILE A 445 2.59 13.80 19.16
C ILE A 445 4.12 13.97 19.15
N ASP A 446 4.66 14.69 20.14
CA ASP A 446 6.09 14.98 20.25
C ASP A 446 6.93 13.72 20.51
N ALA A 447 6.38 12.77 21.27
CA ALA A 447 7.03 11.47 21.52
C ALA A 447 7.05 10.61 20.24
N ILE A 448 5.97 10.63 19.46
CA ILE A 448 5.89 9.91 18.18
C ILE A 448 6.87 10.52 17.16
N ASP A 449 6.99 11.84 17.12
CA ASP A 449 7.89 12.54 16.21
C ASP A 449 9.37 12.30 16.57
N ALA A 450 9.70 12.20 17.86
CA ALA A 450 11.03 11.77 18.32
C ALA A 450 11.36 10.33 17.88
N ASP A 451 10.41 9.39 17.98
CA ASP A 451 10.58 8.01 17.55
C ASP A 451 10.73 7.89 16.02
N ILE A 452 9.99 8.70 15.25
CA ILE A 452 10.13 8.79 13.79
C ILE A 452 11.52 9.31 13.43
N ALA A 453 12.01 10.37 14.07
CA ALA A 453 13.35 10.92 13.84
C ALA A 453 14.46 9.89 14.14
N ALA A 454 14.30 9.08 15.20
CA ALA A 454 15.22 8.00 15.52
C ALA A 454 15.24 6.91 14.43
N ILE A 455 14.07 6.52 13.89
CA ILE A 455 13.96 5.56 12.79
C ILE A 455 14.60 6.11 11.50
N GLU A 456 14.41 7.40 11.20
CA GLU A 456 15.03 8.05 10.04
C GLU A 456 16.56 8.07 10.15
N ALA A 457 17.10 8.37 11.34
CA ALA A 457 18.53 8.29 11.60
C ALA A 457 19.08 6.87 11.37
N GLN A 458 18.38 5.83 11.85
CA GLN A 458 18.76 4.44 11.62
C GLN A 458 18.70 4.06 10.12
N LYS A 459 17.67 4.50 9.40
CA LYS A 459 17.59 4.32 7.93
C LYS A 459 18.76 5.00 7.22
N LYS A 460 19.17 6.18 7.65
CA LYS A 460 20.32 6.92 7.07
C LYS A 460 21.62 6.14 7.27
N MET A 461 21.84 5.56 8.45
CA MET A 461 23.00 4.72 8.74
C MET A 461 23.01 3.43 7.89
N LEU A 462 21.88 2.72 7.78
CA LEU A 462 21.77 1.52 6.94
C LEU A 462 21.95 1.82 5.46
N LYS A 463 21.44 2.96 4.97
CA LYS A 463 21.66 3.41 3.58
C LYS A 463 23.13 3.70 3.27
N GLN A 464 23.92 4.16 4.26
CA GLN A 464 25.36 4.38 4.08
C GLN A 464 26.15 3.07 3.95
N GLN A 465 25.64 1.97 4.51
CA GLN A 465 26.26 0.64 4.41
C GLN A 465 26.02 -0.03 3.05
N LEU A 466 25.05 0.43 2.26
CA LEU A 466 24.81 -0.08 0.91
C LEU A 466 25.85 0.52 -0.07
N PRO A 467 26.46 -0.29 -0.94
CA PRO A 467 27.41 0.22 -1.91
C PRO A 467 26.70 1.20 -2.86
N ARG A 468 27.17 2.46 -2.90
CA ARG A 468 26.73 3.45 -3.89
C ARG A 468 27.12 2.91 -5.28
N LYS A 469 26.14 2.75 -6.17
CA LYS A 469 26.39 2.34 -7.56
C LYS A 469 27.26 3.41 -8.25
N LYS A 470 28.58 3.20 -8.30
CA LYS A 470 29.48 3.91 -9.22
C LYS A 470 29.22 3.32 -10.60
N TRP A 471 28.45 4.01 -11.43
CA TRP A 471 28.38 3.66 -12.84
C TRP A 471 29.72 4.07 -13.47
N LEU A 472 30.44 3.08 -13.99
CA LEU A 472 31.66 3.28 -14.76
C LEU A 472 31.30 4.08 -16.02
N LEU A 473 31.94 5.24 -16.19
CA LEU A 473 32.12 5.89 -17.48
C LEU A 473 32.89 4.94 -18.39
N PHE A 474 32.21 4.37 -19.38
CA PHE A 474 32.79 3.81 -20.59
C PHE A 474 32.00 4.31 -21.79
#